data_AF-A0A9E4J5X1-F1
#
_entry.id   AF-A0A9E4J5X1-F1
#
_cell.length_a   1.000
_cell.length_b   1.000
_cell.length_c   1.000
_cell.angle_alpha   90.00
_cell.angle_beta   90.00
_cell.angle_gamma   90.00
#
_symmetry.space_group_name_H-M   'P 1'
#
loop_
_entity.id
_entity.type
_entity.pdbx_description
1 polymer ?
#
loop_
_entity_poly.entity_id
_entity_poly.type
_entity_poly.pdbx_seq_one_letter_code
_entity_poly.pdbx_strand_id
1 'polypeptide(L)'
;MNRERLLSCAACGIPGLLAGIHVTGLLFFLNPHLPFQPGPVFRTSAYYGVLGALTTMALFIPFSWRAPERARRLLPWCLAGVFVAAAGLDLAHAAFYDHFLPPGIHDRLVKAGLWLVLAAAVTLYTAFLHSYRRQKPYGARSRFGIASLAVLTVYSVFERREAFEPPPQRKPRAAAIESTPPPNLLIVGVDGASLDAILPLSEQGLLPFFSQTMRSGSYGRAESIEPASRLPLWTTVVTGKYPFRHGVVSEETHGTPSLRGERFHLAPRAIGFGVWGDRGMTEGGPAALPSAPSLWQIAAGFGIDVFALDFGVGLTESAGARAAALGSAMEDERLARLGDGPPSALYTAALRDLDTQARLMEILRSRSREDDSGLVLFAVMDGLAAVSHLYYDSYEAVQFDGDQEQARVDQARWLSAYYAFVDGLLAEAWEVLPPPRTLAVVSAYGWRRSGPLRSLFGLRGKAPGGAGVSQNTPDGLLLLRGQGINEDLLLTRLGIQDVAPTLLYALNLPTALDIDGRVITEAFEPSTLARRPIAFVPSYETAAGAAQGPGWRDQRQR
;
A
#
# COMPACT_ATOMS: atom_id res chain seq x y z
N MET A 1 48.21 3.92 21.41
CA MET A 1 47.86 3.32 20.10
C MET A 1 48.76 3.91 19.03
N ASN A 2 49.43 3.10 18.20
CA ASN A 2 50.41 3.59 17.21
C ASN A 2 49.70 4.44 16.11
N ARG A 3 50.31 5.54 15.64
CA ARG A 3 49.69 6.52 14.69
C ARG A 3 49.12 5.84 13.44
N GLU A 4 49.77 4.79 12.97
CA GLU A 4 49.33 4.02 11.80
C GLU A 4 48.06 3.21 12.05
N ARG A 5 47.87 2.69 13.27
CA ARG A 5 46.66 1.95 13.65
C ARG A 5 45.45 2.89 13.76
N LEU A 6 45.65 4.09 14.31
CA LEU A 6 44.63 5.15 14.31
C LEU A 6 44.18 5.51 12.88
N LEU A 7 45.14 5.69 11.97
CA LEU A 7 44.84 5.98 10.56
C LEU A 7 44.15 4.81 9.84
N SER A 8 44.44 3.57 10.22
CA SER A 8 43.75 2.38 9.69
C SER A 8 42.30 2.33 10.17
N CYS A 9 42.06 2.55 11.46
CA CYS A 9 40.70 2.61 12.02
C CYS A 9 39.88 3.72 11.36
N ALA A 10 40.46 4.91 11.17
CA ALA A 10 39.81 6.01 10.46
C ALA A 10 39.47 5.64 9.00
N ALA A 11 40.39 5.02 8.26
CA ALA A 11 40.14 4.57 6.89
C ALA A 11 39.02 3.51 6.79
N CYS A 12 38.85 2.66 7.81
CA CYS A 12 37.74 1.71 7.87
C CYS A 12 36.41 2.34 8.30
N GLY A 13 36.44 3.41 9.11
CA GLY A 13 35.24 4.08 9.62
C GLY A 13 34.61 5.12 8.67
N ILE A 14 35.43 5.83 7.88
CA ILE A 14 34.96 6.90 6.97
C ILE A 14 33.86 6.42 6.00
N PRO A 15 33.98 5.27 5.32
CA PRO A 15 32.90 4.78 4.45
C PRO A 15 31.59 4.55 5.21
N GLY A 16 31.66 4.03 6.43
CA GLY A 16 30.48 3.80 7.27
C GLY A 16 29.82 5.09 7.75
N LEU A 17 30.61 6.11 8.09
CA LEU A 17 30.09 7.46 8.39
C LEU A 17 29.32 8.03 7.18
N LEU A 18 29.90 7.92 5.99
CA LEU A 18 29.29 8.41 4.75
C LEU A 18 28.01 7.64 4.42
N ALA A 19 28.01 6.31 4.59
CA ALA A 19 26.82 5.49 4.42
C ALA A 19 25.68 5.92 5.37
N GLY A 20 26.00 6.21 6.63
CA GLY A 20 25.01 6.69 7.61
C GLY A 20 24.42 8.06 7.26
N ILE A 21 25.21 8.95 6.64
CA ILE A 21 24.71 10.24 6.13
C ILE A 21 23.72 10.02 4.97
N HIS A 22 24.02 9.10 4.04
CA HIS A 22 23.08 8.76 2.96
C HIS A 22 21.79 8.13 3.47
N VAL A 23 21.86 7.22 4.45
CA VAL A 23 20.67 6.67 5.12
C VAL A 23 19.85 7.77 5.79
N THR A 24 20.51 8.73 6.45
CA THR A 24 19.83 9.90 7.04
C THR A 24 19.12 10.72 5.98
N GLY A 25 19.79 11.00 4.86
CA GLY A 25 19.19 11.67 3.70
C GLY A 25 17.89 10.99 3.26
N LEU A 26 17.97 9.70 2.98
CA LEU A 26 16.82 8.88 2.58
C LEU A 26 15.67 8.97 3.59
N LEU A 27 15.94 8.85 4.90
CA LEU A 27 14.90 8.93 5.94
C LEU A 27 14.15 10.26 5.94
N PHE A 28 14.86 11.38 5.80
CA PHE A 28 14.26 12.72 5.75
C PHE A 28 13.55 13.00 4.42
N PHE A 29 13.96 12.34 3.33
CA PHE A 29 13.25 12.39 2.04
C PHE A 29 11.93 11.61 2.07
N LEU A 30 11.94 10.40 2.65
CA LEU A 30 10.73 9.59 2.80
C LEU A 30 9.72 10.19 3.78
N ASN A 31 10.20 11.00 4.74
CA ASN A 31 9.37 11.61 5.78
C ASN A 31 9.47 13.14 5.71
N PRO A 32 8.79 13.80 4.75
CA PRO A 32 8.88 15.24 4.52
C PRO A 32 8.34 16.08 5.69
N HIS A 33 7.50 15.52 6.56
CA HIS A 33 6.99 16.21 7.75
C HIS A 33 8.04 16.40 8.85
N LEU A 34 9.13 15.63 8.85
CA LEU A 34 10.17 15.74 9.88
C LEU A 34 10.85 17.12 9.84
N PRO A 35 11.28 17.64 11.01
CA PRO A 35 11.93 18.95 11.12
C PRO A 35 13.30 18.94 10.44
N PHE A 36 13.41 19.53 9.27
CA PHE A 36 14.66 19.63 8.51
C PHE A 36 15.47 20.86 8.91
N GLN A 37 15.91 20.85 10.17
CA GLN A 37 16.81 21.86 10.73
C GLN A 37 18.20 21.25 10.96
N PRO A 38 19.27 22.07 11.02
CA PRO A 38 20.63 21.58 11.22
C PRO A 38 20.79 20.65 12.44
N GLY A 39 20.07 20.93 13.53
CA GLY A 39 20.10 20.13 14.76
C GLY A 39 19.58 18.69 14.60
N PRO A 40 18.30 18.50 14.23
CA PRO A 40 17.73 17.19 13.93
C PRO A 40 18.54 16.39 12.90
N VAL A 41 18.89 17.03 11.78
CA VAL A 41 19.69 16.42 10.71
C VAL A 41 21.04 15.92 11.23
N PHE A 42 21.73 16.73 12.03
CA PHE A 42 23.01 16.36 12.62
C PHE A 42 22.87 15.17 13.59
N ARG A 43 21.84 15.16 14.45
CA ARG A 43 21.61 14.06 15.41
C ARG A 43 21.36 12.73 14.70
N THR A 44 20.50 12.74 13.68
CA THR A 44 20.20 11.54 12.88
C THR A 44 21.43 11.10 12.09
N SER A 45 22.17 12.04 11.48
CA SER A 45 23.42 11.76 10.76
C SER A 45 24.49 11.18 11.68
N ALA A 46 24.60 11.69 12.91
CA ALA A 46 25.53 11.17 13.91
C ALA A 46 25.14 9.76 14.35
N TYR A 47 23.85 9.51 14.59
CA TYR A 47 23.36 8.19 14.99
C TYR A 47 23.64 7.13 13.93
N TYR A 48 23.14 7.32 12.69
CA TYR A 48 23.36 6.37 11.60
C TYR A 48 24.81 6.35 11.12
N GLY A 49 25.52 7.47 11.21
CA GLY A 49 26.95 7.56 10.91
C GLY A 49 27.79 6.72 11.87
N VAL A 50 27.56 6.82 13.17
CA VAL A 50 28.27 6.00 14.17
C VAL A 50 27.94 4.52 13.98
N LEU A 51 26.66 4.18 13.77
CA LEU A 51 26.26 2.80 13.52
C LEU A 51 26.97 2.25 12.28
N GLY A 52 26.93 2.98 11.16
CA GLY A 52 27.60 2.60 9.92
C GLY A 52 29.11 2.47 10.10
N ALA A 53 29.75 3.40 10.80
CA ALA A 53 31.19 3.37 11.09
C ALA A 53 31.59 2.13 11.91
N LEU A 54 30.81 1.79 12.94
CA LEU A 54 31.04 0.58 13.74
C LEU A 54 30.88 -0.68 12.89
N THR A 55 29.87 -0.73 12.02
CA THR A 55 29.66 -1.86 11.10
C THR A 55 30.82 -2.02 10.13
N THR A 56 31.27 -0.96 9.46
CA THR A 56 32.39 -1.06 8.51
C THR A 56 33.71 -1.34 9.23
N MET A 57 33.92 -0.77 10.42
CA MET A 57 35.08 -1.10 11.26
C MET A 57 35.08 -2.59 11.64
N ALA A 58 33.97 -3.14 12.11
CA ALA A 58 33.87 -4.56 12.46
C ALA A 58 34.17 -5.49 11.26
N LEU A 59 33.73 -5.11 10.06
CA LEU A 59 33.97 -5.89 8.84
C LEU A 59 35.43 -5.82 8.37
N PHE A 60 36.06 -4.64 8.40
CA PHE A 60 37.36 -4.42 7.73
C PHE A 60 38.57 -4.39 8.66
N ILE A 61 38.39 -4.18 9.97
CA ILE A 61 39.49 -4.22 10.95
C ILE A 61 40.20 -5.58 10.95
N PRO A 62 39.53 -6.75 10.96
CA PRO A 62 40.20 -8.05 10.96
C PRO A 62 41.21 -8.24 9.82
N PHE A 63 40.91 -7.69 8.63
CA PHE A 63 41.74 -7.79 7.43
C PHE A 63 42.86 -6.74 7.36
N SER A 64 42.73 -5.64 8.09
CA SER A 64 43.65 -4.50 8.04
C SER A 64 44.51 -4.33 9.30
N TRP A 65 44.16 -5.00 10.41
CA TRP A 65 44.83 -4.85 11.71
C TRP A 65 46.34 -5.11 11.67
N ARG A 66 46.76 -6.14 10.92
CA ARG A 66 48.17 -6.53 10.77
C ARG A 66 48.90 -5.76 9.66
N ALA A 67 48.18 -5.00 8.83
CA ALA A 67 48.74 -4.31 7.66
C ALA A 67 47.97 -2.99 7.38
N PRO A 68 48.27 -1.91 8.12
CA PRO A 68 47.50 -0.66 8.07
C PRO A 68 47.51 0.02 6.69
N GLU A 69 48.51 -0.26 5.85
CA GLU A 69 48.52 0.19 4.45
C GLU A 69 47.38 -0.38 3.62
N ARG A 70 46.92 -1.61 3.92
CA ARG A 70 45.81 -2.25 3.19
C ARG A 70 44.51 -1.47 3.36
N ALA A 71 44.22 -0.96 4.56
CA ALA A 71 43.04 -0.15 4.82
C ALA A 71 42.98 1.08 3.90
N ARG A 72 44.11 1.76 3.70
CA ARG A 72 44.19 2.94 2.82
C ARG A 72 44.03 2.59 1.34
N ARG A 73 44.47 1.40 0.92
CA ARG A 73 44.30 0.93 -0.47
C ARG A 73 42.85 0.50 -0.75
N LEU A 74 42.18 -0.06 0.25
CA LEU A 74 40.78 -0.49 0.18
C LEU A 74 39.80 0.69 0.26
N LEU A 75 40.18 1.82 0.88
CA LEU A 75 39.29 2.96 1.10
C LEU A 75 38.49 3.39 -0.15
N PRO A 76 39.08 3.61 -1.35
CA PRO A 76 38.30 3.97 -2.53
C PRO A 76 37.34 2.89 -3.01
N TRP A 77 37.69 1.61 -2.83
CA TRP A 77 36.79 0.49 -3.13
C TRP A 77 35.60 0.46 -2.16
N CYS A 78 35.85 0.69 -0.87
CA CYS A 78 34.79 0.80 0.13
C CYS A 78 33.88 2.01 -0.12
N LEU A 79 34.44 3.17 -0.49
CA LEU A 79 33.67 4.37 -0.84
C LEU A 79 32.80 4.14 -2.08
N ALA A 80 33.36 3.53 -3.13
CA ALA A 80 32.57 3.11 -4.29
C ALA A 80 31.43 2.16 -3.91
N GLY A 81 31.70 1.17 -3.05
CA GLY A 81 30.67 0.26 -2.55
C GLY A 81 29.56 0.98 -1.79
N VAL A 82 29.91 2.00 -0.98
CA VAL A 82 28.94 2.86 -0.29
C VAL A 82 28.09 3.65 -1.29
N PHE A 83 28.68 4.23 -2.33
CA PHE A 83 27.93 4.94 -3.36
C PHE A 83 26.99 4.02 -4.15
N VAL A 84 27.43 2.80 -4.50
CA VAL A 84 26.55 1.80 -5.15
C VAL A 84 25.40 1.41 -4.21
N ALA A 85 25.70 1.16 -2.93
CA ALA A 85 24.67 0.80 -1.95
C ALA A 85 23.66 1.93 -1.73
N ALA A 86 24.14 3.17 -1.57
CA ALA A 86 23.30 4.36 -1.42
C ALA A 86 22.46 4.62 -2.67
N ALA A 87 23.05 4.52 -3.87
CA ALA A 87 22.32 4.63 -5.13
C ALA A 87 21.23 3.56 -5.25
N GLY A 88 21.57 2.31 -4.90
CA GLY A 88 20.61 1.21 -4.89
C GLY A 88 19.46 1.48 -3.92
N LEU A 89 19.76 1.98 -2.72
CA LEU A 89 18.73 2.36 -1.75
C LEU A 89 17.82 3.45 -2.30
N ASP A 90 18.36 4.55 -2.81
CA ASP A 90 17.56 5.67 -3.33
C ASP A 90 16.68 5.22 -4.51
N LEU A 91 17.26 4.55 -5.50
CA LEU A 91 16.51 4.09 -6.69
C LEU A 91 15.47 3.03 -6.34
N ALA A 92 15.79 2.09 -5.46
CA ALA A 92 14.84 1.08 -5.03
C ALA A 92 13.68 1.69 -4.23
N HIS A 93 13.93 2.68 -3.37
CA HIS A 93 12.88 3.37 -2.63
C HIS A 93 12.05 4.29 -3.53
N ALA A 94 12.66 4.93 -4.54
CA ALA A 94 11.92 5.72 -5.53
C ALA A 94 10.93 4.84 -6.30
N ALA A 95 11.38 3.69 -6.80
CA ALA A 95 10.51 2.74 -7.50
C ALA A 95 9.45 2.13 -6.58
N PHE A 96 9.79 1.83 -5.33
CA PHE A 96 8.90 1.16 -4.39
C PHE A 96 7.83 2.08 -3.78
N TYR A 97 8.09 3.39 -3.70
CA TYR A 97 7.17 4.38 -3.12
C TYR A 97 6.65 5.39 -4.16
N ASP A 98 6.57 5.00 -5.42
CA ASP A 98 6.19 5.88 -6.54
C ASP A 98 4.90 6.66 -6.28
N HIS A 99 3.85 5.97 -5.82
CA HIS A 99 2.54 6.56 -5.49
C HIS A 99 2.43 7.05 -4.03
N PHE A 100 3.46 6.84 -3.21
CA PHE A 100 3.48 7.23 -1.79
C PHE A 100 4.26 8.52 -1.56
N LEU A 101 5.08 8.91 -2.52
CA LEU A 101 5.84 10.15 -2.50
C LEU A 101 5.24 11.14 -3.50
N PRO A 102 5.21 12.44 -3.16
CA PRO A 102 4.94 13.48 -4.14
C PRO A 102 5.89 13.35 -5.35
N PRO A 103 5.43 13.60 -6.60
CA PRO A 103 6.26 13.45 -7.80
C PRO A 103 7.58 14.22 -7.74
N GLY A 104 7.56 15.42 -7.14
CA GLY A 104 8.76 16.23 -6.94
C GLY A 104 9.80 15.57 -6.02
N ILE A 105 9.37 14.77 -5.03
CA ILE A 105 10.28 14.02 -4.15
C ILE A 105 10.78 12.77 -4.88
N HIS A 106 9.91 12.05 -5.59
CA HIS A 106 10.29 10.90 -6.40
C HIS A 106 11.41 11.25 -7.39
N ASP A 107 11.21 12.29 -8.21
CA ASP A 107 12.20 12.76 -9.19
C ASP A 107 13.55 13.11 -8.55
N ARG A 108 13.52 13.69 -7.36
CA ARG A 108 14.73 14.07 -6.62
C ARG A 108 15.47 12.83 -6.13
N LEU A 109 14.76 11.80 -5.66
CA LEU A 109 15.35 10.55 -5.22
C LEU A 109 15.99 9.79 -6.39
N VAL A 110 15.34 9.76 -7.56
CA VAL A 110 15.92 9.20 -8.80
C VAL A 110 17.18 9.96 -9.20
N LYS A 111 17.13 11.30 -9.22
CA LYS A 111 18.30 12.13 -9.56
C LYS A 111 19.46 11.91 -8.58
N ALA A 112 19.20 11.84 -7.28
CA ALA A 112 20.21 11.56 -6.25
C ALA A 112 20.86 10.19 -6.48
N GLY A 113 20.04 9.15 -6.72
CA GLY A 113 20.52 7.83 -7.08
C GLY A 113 21.41 7.82 -8.32
N LEU A 114 21.04 8.53 -9.39
CA LEU A 114 21.85 8.64 -10.61
C LEU A 114 23.18 9.37 -10.37
N TRP A 115 23.20 10.42 -9.54
CA TRP A 115 24.44 11.09 -9.13
C TRP A 115 25.36 10.16 -8.34
N LEU A 116 24.80 9.33 -7.48
CA LEU A 116 25.55 8.33 -6.72
C LEU A 116 26.11 7.20 -7.61
N VAL A 117 25.36 6.76 -8.63
CA VAL A 117 25.87 5.82 -9.65
C VAL A 117 27.06 6.43 -10.39
N LEU A 118 26.96 7.70 -10.81
CA LEU A 118 28.06 8.40 -11.46
C LEU A 118 29.28 8.52 -10.52
N ALA A 119 29.05 8.88 -9.26
CA ALA A 119 30.11 9.00 -8.26
C ALA A 119 30.81 7.65 -7.99
N ALA A 120 30.03 6.57 -7.92
CA ALA A 120 30.52 5.21 -7.83
C ALA A 120 31.39 4.85 -9.04
N ALA A 121 30.93 5.11 -10.26
CA ALA A 121 31.66 4.82 -11.49
C ALA A 121 33.00 5.56 -11.55
N VAL A 122 33.03 6.86 -11.22
CA VAL A 122 34.26 7.67 -11.19
C VAL A 122 35.24 7.15 -10.15
N THR A 123 34.75 6.76 -8.97
CA THR A 123 35.58 6.25 -7.87
C THR A 123 36.11 4.85 -8.18
N LEU A 124 35.28 3.96 -8.73
CA LEU A 124 35.68 2.62 -9.20
C LEU A 124 36.73 2.72 -10.31
N TYR A 125 36.51 3.57 -11.30
CA TYR A 125 37.47 3.79 -12.38
C TYR A 125 38.81 4.30 -11.85
N THR A 126 38.77 5.27 -10.93
CA THR A 126 39.98 5.80 -10.28
C THR A 126 40.71 4.74 -9.47
N ALA A 127 39.97 3.91 -8.71
CA ALA A 127 40.52 2.82 -7.92
C ALA A 127 41.13 1.73 -8.80
N PHE A 128 40.43 1.34 -9.88
CA PHE A 128 40.89 0.37 -10.86
C PHE A 128 42.17 0.82 -11.56
N LEU A 129 42.22 2.05 -12.07
CA LEU A 129 43.42 2.61 -12.71
C LEU A 129 44.65 2.58 -11.80
N HIS A 130 44.48 2.89 -10.51
CA HIS A 130 45.59 2.88 -9.54
C HIS A 130 46.00 1.45 -9.18
N SER A 131 45.06 0.52 -9.04
CA SER A 131 45.33 -0.90 -8.81
C SER A 131 46.05 -1.56 -9.99
N TYR A 132 45.67 -1.20 -11.22
CA TYR A 132 46.27 -1.74 -12.45
C TYR A 132 47.69 -1.21 -12.70
N ARG A 133 47.94 0.08 -12.46
CA ARG A 133 49.27 0.72 -12.66
C ARG A 133 50.32 0.39 -11.58
N ARG A 134 50.00 -0.50 -10.62
CA ARG A 134 50.86 -1.22 -9.65
C ARG A 134 52.05 -0.53 -8.94
N GLN A 135 52.26 0.79 -9.01
CA GLN A 135 53.53 1.36 -8.51
C GLN A 135 53.47 2.57 -7.56
N LYS A 136 52.33 3.24 -7.29
CA LYS A 136 52.32 4.38 -6.34
C LYS A 136 51.05 4.48 -5.48
N PRO A 137 51.16 4.93 -4.20
CA PRO A 137 49.98 5.33 -3.42
C PRO A 137 49.22 6.45 -4.13
N TYR A 138 47.89 6.50 -3.95
CA TYR A 138 47.03 7.53 -4.56
C TYR A 138 47.63 8.94 -4.42
N GLY A 139 47.77 9.65 -5.55
CA GLY A 139 48.28 11.02 -5.56
C GLY A 139 47.33 12.00 -4.87
N ALA A 140 47.86 13.17 -4.47
CA ALA A 140 47.07 14.22 -3.81
C ALA A 140 45.85 14.65 -4.64
N ARG A 141 45.99 14.71 -5.97
CA ARG A 141 44.90 15.04 -6.91
C ARG A 141 43.77 14.01 -6.89
N SER A 142 44.08 12.72 -6.92
CA SER A 142 43.09 11.64 -6.86
C SER A 142 42.36 11.61 -5.52
N ARG A 143 43.08 11.84 -4.41
CA ARG A 143 42.49 11.93 -3.07
C ARG A 143 41.56 13.14 -2.94
N PHE A 144 41.99 14.29 -3.44
CA PHE A 144 41.17 15.49 -3.47
C PHE A 144 39.92 15.30 -4.34
N GLY A 145 40.05 14.66 -5.50
CA GLY A 145 38.91 14.35 -6.38
C GLY A 145 37.88 13.45 -5.71
N ILE A 146 38.31 12.34 -5.10
CA ILE A 146 37.39 11.42 -4.38
C ILE A 146 36.76 12.11 -3.16
N ALA A 147 37.54 12.90 -2.41
CA ALA A 147 37.00 13.64 -1.26
C ALA A 147 36.00 14.71 -1.68
N SER A 148 36.28 15.46 -2.74
CA SER A 148 35.37 16.48 -3.29
C SER A 148 34.08 15.84 -3.81
N LEU A 149 34.20 14.68 -4.46
CA LEU A 149 33.05 13.90 -4.92
C LEU A 149 32.20 13.41 -3.74
N ALA A 150 32.81 12.91 -2.67
CA ALA A 150 32.09 12.51 -1.46
C ALA A 150 31.40 13.70 -0.76
N VAL A 151 32.00 14.90 -0.79
CA VAL A 151 31.33 16.12 -0.29
C VAL A 151 30.16 16.51 -1.20
N LEU A 152 30.33 16.39 -2.52
CA LEU A 152 29.28 16.69 -3.50
C LEU A 152 28.08 15.74 -3.36
N THR A 153 28.30 14.45 -3.08
CA THR A 153 27.21 13.50 -2.83
C THR A 153 26.47 13.79 -1.53
N VAL A 154 27.14 14.34 -0.52
CA VAL A 154 26.49 14.84 0.69
C VAL A 154 25.69 16.10 0.38
N TYR A 155 26.23 17.02 -0.42
CA TYR A 155 25.51 18.23 -0.83
C TYR A 155 24.23 17.92 -1.62
N SER A 156 24.25 16.95 -2.53
CA SER A 156 23.06 16.55 -3.31
C SER A 156 21.91 16.03 -2.44
N VAL A 157 22.20 15.49 -1.26
CA VAL A 157 21.19 15.06 -0.28
C VAL A 157 20.52 16.27 0.40
N PHE A 158 21.25 17.38 0.60
CA PHE A 158 20.77 18.51 1.41
C PHE A 158 20.19 19.68 0.62
N GLU A 159 20.68 19.96 -0.59
CA GLU A 159 20.33 21.16 -1.37
C GLU A 159 18.83 21.22 -1.78
N ARG A 160 18.06 20.13 -1.69
CA ARG A 160 16.81 20.02 -2.49
C ARG A 160 15.59 19.54 -1.73
N ARG A 161 15.36 20.00 -0.49
CA ARG A 161 14.06 19.80 0.20
C ARG A 161 13.13 21.03 0.12
N GLU A 162 13.59 22.15 -0.43
CA GLU A 162 12.77 23.36 -0.49
C GLU A 162 11.65 23.24 -1.54
N ALA A 163 10.45 23.61 -1.08
CA ALA A 163 9.19 23.88 -1.77
C ALA A 163 8.73 22.89 -2.85
N PHE A 164 7.86 21.95 -2.48
CA PHE A 164 6.76 21.58 -3.38
C PHE A 164 5.53 22.36 -2.91
N GLU A 165 5.24 23.47 -3.59
CA GLU A 165 3.90 24.05 -3.59
C GLU A 165 3.10 23.27 -4.65
N PRO A 166 1.98 22.62 -4.30
CA PRO A 166 1.13 21.99 -5.30
C PRO A 166 0.71 23.04 -6.35
N PRO A 167 0.66 22.68 -7.64
CA PRO A 167 0.26 23.62 -8.69
C PRO A 167 -1.10 24.25 -8.34
N PRO A 168 -1.29 25.56 -8.59
CA PRO A 168 -2.50 26.26 -8.22
C PRO A 168 -3.72 25.59 -8.87
N GLN A 169 -4.66 25.17 -8.03
CA GLN A 169 -5.89 24.51 -8.46
C GLN A 169 -6.68 25.45 -9.39
N ARG A 170 -7.01 24.97 -10.60
CA ARG A 170 -7.89 25.71 -11.51
C ARG A 170 -9.30 25.70 -10.94
N LYS A 171 -9.93 26.88 -10.89
CA LYS A 171 -11.36 27.05 -10.58
C LYS A 171 -12.22 26.54 -11.75
N PRO A 172 -13.08 25.54 -11.56
CA PRO A 172 -14.00 25.07 -12.57
C PRO A 172 -15.39 25.65 -12.41
N ARG A 173 -16.08 25.55 -13.53
CA ARG A 173 -17.44 25.96 -13.79
C ARG A 173 -18.34 24.76 -13.50
N ALA A 174 -19.21 24.87 -12.49
CA ALA A 174 -20.14 23.80 -12.14
C ALA A 174 -21.09 23.54 -13.31
N ALA A 175 -21.20 22.29 -13.75
CA ALA A 175 -22.29 21.83 -14.59
C ALA A 175 -23.52 21.58 -13.69
N ALA A 176 -24.70 21.97 -14.16
CA ALA A 176 -25.95 21.72 -13.45
C ALA A 176 -26.22 20.21 -13.39
N ILE A 177 -26.49 19.70 -12.18
CA ILE A 177 -26.88 18.31 -11.93
C ILE A 177 -28.37 18.21 -12.25
N GLU A 178 -28.75 17.33 -13.20
CA GLU A 178 -30.15 16.97 -13.39
C GLU A 178 -30.63 16.03 -12.27
N SER A 179 -31.82 16.33 -11.75
CA SER A 179 -32.48 15.74 -10.60
C SER A 179 -33.08 14.36 -10.90
N THR A 180 -32.25 13.34 -11.11
CA THR A 180 -32.71 11.94 -11.04
C THR A 180 -32.29 11.36 -9.68
N PRO A 181 -33.20 10.72 -8.91
CA PRO A 181 -32.82 10.12 -7.63
C PRO A 181 -31.68 9.10 -7.84
N PRO A 182 -30.63 9.13 -6.98
CA PRO A 182 -29.48 8.24 -7.12
C PRO A 182 -29.91 6.77 -6.95
N PRO A 183 -29.31 5.83 -7.71
CA PRO A 183 -29.58 4.40 -7.51
C PRO A 183 -29.06 3.93 -6.16
N ASN A 184 -29.60 2.81 -5.66
CA ASN A 184 -29.04 2.14 -4.51
C ASN A 184 -27.71 1.49 -4.89
N LEU A 185 -26.66 1.80 -4.16
CA LEU A 185 -25.31 1.29 -4.43
C LEU A 185 -24.84 0.46 -3.24
N LEU A 186 -24.66 -0.83 -3.47
CA LEU A 186 -23.98 -1.73 -2.55
C LEU A 186 -22.53 -1.89 -2.99
N ILE A 187 -21.60 -1.52 -2.12
CA ILE A 187 -20.16 -1.66 -2.30
C ILE A 187 -19.68 -2.68 -1.28
N VAL A 188 -19.25 -3.84 -1.75
CA VAL A 188 -18.64 -4.85 -0.90
C VAL A 188 -17.16 -4.95 -1.21
N GLY A 189 -16.35 -4.50 -0.26
CA GLY A 189 -14.93 -4.74 -0.24
C GLY A 189 -14.61 -6.16 0.20
N VAL A 190 -13.88 -6.93 -0.61
CA VAL A 190 -13.43 -8.28 -0.24
C VAL A 190 -11.92 -8.27 -0.24
N ASP A 191 -11.31 -8.13 0.94
CA ASP A 191 -9.87 -8.03 1.07
C ASP A 191 -9.16 -9.26 0.51
N GLY A 192 -8.19 -9.03 -0.37
CA GLY A 192 -7.42 -10.11 -0.95
C GLY A 192 -8.18 -10.91 -2.01
N ALA A 193 -9.36 -10.50 -2.46
CA ALA A 193 -9.97 -11.17 -3.59
C ALA A 193 -9.12 -10.94 -4.85
N SER A 194 -8.84 -12.02 -5.59
CA SER A 194 -8.10 -11.98 -6.85
C SER A 194 -8.90 -12.65 -7.97
N LEU A 195 -8.89 -12.03 -9.16
CA LEU A 195 -9.44 -12.66 -10.36
C LEU A 195 -8.70 -13.94 -10.76
N ASP A 196 -7.43 -14.10 -10.34
CA ASP A 196 -6.67 -15.33 -10.56
C ASP A 196 -7.29 -16.54 -9.85
N ALA A 197 -8.00 -16.32 -8.74
CA ALA A 197 -8.75 -17.38 -8.05
C ALA A 197 -10.22 -17.42 -8.50
N ILE A 198 -10.85 -16.26 -8.69
CA ILE A 198 -12.28 -16.19 -9.02
C ILE A 198 -12.57 -16.81 -10.40
N LEU A 199 -11.73 -16.57 -11.41
CA LEU A 199 -11.98 -17.09 -12.76
C LEU A 199 -11.94 -18.62 -12.81
N PRO A 200 -10.88 -19.32 -12.36
CA PRO A 200 -10.86 -20.78 -12.37
C PRO A 200 -11.97 -21.41 -11.50
N LEU A 201 -12.25 -20.82 -10.33
CA LEU A 201 -13.29 -21.33 -9.44
C LEU A 201 -14.70 -21.12 -10.02
N SER A 202 -14.92 -20.04 -10.77
CA SER A 202 -16.18 -19.81 -11.50
C SER A 202 -16.36 -20.80 -12.65
N GLU A 203 -15.29 -21.12 -13.38
CA GLU A 203 -15.29 -22.14 -14.44
C GLU A 203 -15.56 -23.54 -13.89
N GLN A 204 -15.07 -23.84 -12.68
CA GLN A 204 -15.36 -25.08 -11.95
C GLN A 204 -16.80 -25.13 -11.40
N GLY A 205 -17.58 -24.05 -11.54
CA GLY A 205 -18.95 -23.96 -11.04
C GLY A 205 -19.05 -23.76 -9.52
N LEU A 206 -17.95 -23.42 -8.84
CA LEU A 206 -17.92 -23.23 -7.38
C LEU A 206 -18.40 -21.83 -6.95
N LEU A 207 -18.34 -20.84 -7.86
CA LEU A 207 -18.73 -19.44 -7.60
C LEU A 207 -19.89 -19.00 -8.52
N PRO A 208 -21.11 -19.53 -8.32
CA PRO A 208 -22.25 -19.24 -9.18
C PRO A 208 -22.62 -17.75 -9.20
N PHE A 209 -22.52 -17.04 -8.07
CA PHE A 209 -22.88 -15.63 -8.01
C PHE A 209 -21.86 -14.76 -8.74
N PHE A 210 -20.56 -14.95 -8.53
CA PHE A 210 -19.51 -14.27 -9.30
C PHE A 210 -19.65 -14.56 -10.80
N SER A 211 -19.88 -15.81 -11.18
CA SER A 211 -20.09 -16.21 -12.58
C SER A 211 -21.27 -15.45 -13.22
N GLN A 212 -22.42 -15.41 -12.54
CA GLN A 212 -23.59 -14.66 -13.01
C GLN A 212 -23.29 -13.15 -13.07
N THR A 213 -22.59 -12.63 -12.08
CA THR A 213 -22.37 -11.19 -11.92
C THR A 213 -21.33 -10.67 -12.92
N MET A 214 -20.34 -11.49 -13.31
CA MET A 214 -19.44 -11.22 -14.43
C MET A 214 -20.19 -11.22 -15.77
N ARG A 215 -21.08 -12.20 -16.02
CA ARG A 215 -21.89 -12.25 -17.26
C ARG A 215 -22.87 -11.09 -17.41
N SER A 216 -23.42 -10.60 -16.30
CA SER A 216 -24.40 -9.49 -16.28
C SER A 216 -23.78 -8.16 -15.86
N GLY A 217 -22.47 -8.03 -16.00
CA GLY A 217 -21.75 -6.86 -15.53
C GLY A 217 -20.40 -6.65 -16.22
N SER A 218 -19.67 -5.67 -15.72
CA SER A 218 -18.32 -5.34 -16.17
C SER A 218 -17.34 -5.66 -15.06
N TYR A 219 -16.23 -6.32 -15.38
CA TYR A 219 -15.26 -6.77 -14.38
C TYR A 219 -13.83 -6.67 -14.88
N GLY A 220 -12.86 -6.52 -14.00
CA GLY A 220 -11.45 -6.47 -14.40
C GLY A 220 -10.49 -6.46 -13.24
N ARG A 221 -9.20 -6.68 -13.56
CA ARG A 221 -8.11 -6.56 -12.59
C ARG A 221 -7.91 -5.09 -12.26
N ALA A 222 -7.93 -4.76 -10.98
CA ALA A 222 -7.60 -3.42 -10.52
C ALA A 222 -6.13 -3.35 -10.17
N GLU A 223 -5.35 -2.65 -10.99
CA GLU A 223 -3.93 -2.41 -10.76
C GLU A 223 -3.76 -1.77 -9.38
N SER A 224 -3.06 -2.50 -8.50
CA SER A 224 -2.77 -2.04 -7.15
C SER A 224 -1.50 -1.21 -7.12
N ILE A 225 -1.26 -0.48 -6.04
CA ILE A 225 -0.07 0.36 -5.87
C ILE A 225 0.85 -0.24 -4.81
N GLU A 226 2.15 0.03 -4.97
CA GLU A 226 3.19 -0.43 -4.04
C GLU A 226 3.51 0.67 -3.02
N PRO A 227 3.71 0.35 -1.72
CA PRO A 227 3.64 -0.97 -1.08
C PRO A 227 2.24 -1.55 -0.83
N ALA A 228 2.19 -2.89 -0.76
CA ALA A 228 1.04 -3.66 -0.31
C ALA A 228 0.70 -3.40 1.18
N SER A 229 -0.06 -2.35 1.46
CA SER A 229 -0.55 -2.01 2.81
C SER A 229 -2.04 -1.71 2.75
N ARG A 230 -2.81 -2.41 3.58
CA ARG A 230 -4.27 -2.40 3.52
C ARG A 230 -4.82 -0.98 3.64
N LEU A 231 -4.43 -0.24 4.67
CA LEU A 231 -5.04 1.05 4.98
C LEU A 231 -4.79 2.13 3.91
N PRO A 232 -3.55 2.34 3.41
CA PRO A 232 -3.30 3.21 2.26
C PRO A 232 -4.08 2.82 1.01
N LEU A 233 -4.09 1.54 0.64
CA LEU A 233 -4.74 1.05 -0.58
C LEU A 233 -6.26 1.23 -0.53
N TRP A 234 -6.90 0.88 0.59
CA TRP A 234 -8.33 1.13 0.75
C TRP A 234 -8.67 2.61 0.79
N THR A 235 -7.83 3.45 1.41
CA THR A 235 -8.02 4.90 1.38
C THR A 235 -7.94 5.42 -0.06
N THR A 236 -7.05 4.87 -0.89
CA THR A 236 -7.00 5.17 -2.34
C THR A 236 -8.29 4.73 -3.05
N VAL A 237 -8.80 3.53 -2.78
CA VAL A 237 -10.06 3.03 -3.37
C VAL A 237 -11.23 3.98 -3.12
N VAL A 238 -11.35 4.52 -1.91
CA VAL A 238 -12.53 5.31 -1.51
C VAL A 238 -12.39 6.80 -1.74
N THR A 239 -11.17 7.32 -1.87
CA THR A 239 -10.92 8.74 -2.18
C THR A 239 -10.63 8.97 -3.66
N GLY A 240 -10.17 7.94 -4.37
CA GLY A 240 -9.65 8.03 -5.73
C GLY A 240 -8.34 8.81 -5.84
N LYS A 241 -7.70 9.12 -4.71
CA LYS A 241 -6.44 9.86 -4.63
C LYS A 241 -5.32 8.91 -4.24
N TYR A 242 -4.08 9.21 -4.62
CA TYR A 242 -2.93 8.40 -4.19
C TYR A 242 -2.51 8.70 -2.74
N PRO A 243 -1.74 7.81 -2.09
CA PRO A 243 -1.27 7.98 -0.71
C PRO A 243 -0.59 9.30 -0.40
N PHE A 244 0.20 9.85 -1.33
CA PHE A 244 0.82 11.16 -1.13
C PHE A 244 -0.17 12.32 -1.07
N ARG A 245 -1.38 12.17 -1.65
CA ARG A 245 -2.44 13.20 -1.65
C ARG A 245 -3.40 13.06 -0.48
N HIS A 246 -3.88 11.83 -0.19
CA HIS A 246 -4.78 11.60 0.94
C HIS A 246 -4.05 11.47 2.29
N GLY A 247 -2.71 11.44 2.29
CA GLY A 247 -1.88 11.53 3.50
C GLY A 247 -1.75 10.24 4.32
N VAL A 248 -2.37 9.13 3.89
CA VAL A 248 -2.30 7.84 4.58
C VAL A 248 -1.29 6.95 3.88
N VAL A 249 -0.09 6.86 4.42
CA VAL A 249 1.07 6.22 3.78
C VAL A 249 1.54 4.94 4.49
N SER A 250 0.96 4.62 5.64
CA SER A 250 1.22 3.38 6.39
C SER A 250 0.03 3.03 7.31
N GLU A 251 -0.04 1.78 7.76
CA GLU A 251 -0.94 1.35 8.84
C GLU A 251 -0.45 1.79 10.23
N GLU A 252 0.86 1.84 10.40
CA GLU A 252 1.51 2.16 11.67
C GLU A 252 2.63 3.18 11.45
N THR A 253 2.75 4.10 12.40
CA THR A 253 3.90 5.01 12.47
C THR A 253 4.99 4.38 13.32
N HIS A 254 6.25 4.73 13.08
CA HIS A 254 7.39 4.18 13.83
C HIS A 254 8.11 5.32 14.56
N GLY A 255 8.41 5.13 15.85
CA GLY A 255 9.20 6.09 16.61
C GLY A 255 10.65 6.12 16.13
N THR A 256 11.25 7.31 16.10
CA THR A 256 12.65 7.45 15.67
C THR A 256 13.61 7.40 16.87
N PRO A 257 14.70 6.60 16.84
CA PRO A 257 15.67 6.59 17.93
C PRO A 257 16.47 7.89 18.05
N SER A 258 16.59 8.65 16.96
CA SER A 258 17.42 9.86 16.89
C SER A 258 16.68 11.17 17.20
N LEU A 259 15.36 11.21 16.98
CA LEU A 259 14.51 12.37 17.22
C LEU A 259 13.37 11.97 18.16
N ARG A 260 13.51 12.33 19.44
CA ARG A 260 12.47 12.06 20.46
C ARG A 260 11.19 12.82 20.13
N GLY A 261 10.06 12.12 20.16
CA GLY A 261 8.73 12.70 19.93
C GLY A 261 8.30 12.73 18.45
N GLU A 262 9.25 12.58 17.52
CA GLU A 262 8.98 12.49 16.09
C GLU A 262 8.70 11.05 15.67
N ARG A 263 7.94 10.88 14.59
CA ARG A 263 7.56 9.56 14.05
C ARG A 263 7.80 9.49 12.55
N PHE A 264 8.31 8.36 12.09
CA PHE A 264 8.32 8.00 10.68
C PHE A 264 6.92 7.53 10.28
N HIS A 265 6.34 8.20 9.28
CA HIS A 265 5.11 7.76 8.63
C HIS A 265 5.43 6.74 7.54
N LEU A 266 6.54 6.94 6.81
CA LEU A 266 7.01 6.03 5.79
C LEU A 266 8.37 5.47 6.22
N ALA A 267 8.37 4.23 6.72
CA ALA A 267 9.60 3.52 7.03
C ALA A 267 10.28 3.08 5.72
N PRO A 268 11.60 3.23 5.53
CA PRO A 268 12.30 2.67 4.37
C PRO A 268 12.21 1.14 4.43
N ARG A 269 11.50 0.50 3.51
CA ARG A 269 11.35 -0.98 3.49
C ARG A 269 12.01 -1.66 2.30
N ALA A 270 12.46 -0.93 1.28
CA ALA A 270 13.10 -1.53 0.13
C ALA A 270 14.49 -2.11 0.48
N ILE A 271 14.93 -3.12 -0.25
CA ILE A 271 16.19 -3.86 -0.02
C ILE A 271 16.28 -4.43 1.43
N GLY A 272 15.13 -4.84 1.98
CA GLY A 272 15.07 -5.52 3.27
C GLY A 272 15.54 -4.66 4.45
N PHE A 273 15.42 -3.33 4.37
CA PHE A 273 15.82 -2.41 5.44
C PHE A 273 15.17 -2.76 6.79
N GLY A 274 13.96 -3.33 6.80
CA GLY A 274 13.33 -3.85 8.01
C GLY A 274 14.16 -4.88 8.80
N VAL A 275 15.10 -5.58 8.13
CA VAL A 275 15.95 -6.61 8.77
C VAL A 275 17.22 -6.02 9.39
N TRP A 276 17.80 -5.00 8.75
CA TRP A 276 19.13 -4.49 9.11
C TRP A 276 19.14 -3.03 9.58
N GLY A 277 18.17 -2.22 9.18
CA GLY A 277 18.06 -0.79 9.46
C GLY A 277 17.03 -0.40 10.53
N ASP A 278 16.11 -1.31 10.86
CA ASP A 278 15.03 -1.08 11.85
C ASP A 278 15.49 -1.22 13.32
N ARG A 279 16.77 -1.57 13.53
CA ARG A 279 17.37 -1.78 14.85
C ARG A 279 17.42 -0.47 15.65
N GLY A 280 16.34 -0.18 16.36
CA GLY A 280 16.18 1.02 17.20
C GLY A 280 14.93 1.83 16.90
N MET A 281 14.16 1.51 15.84
CA MET A 281 12.81 2.05 15.72
C MET A 281 11.93 1.41 16.81
N THR A 282 11.15 2.23 17.50
CA THR A 282 10.17 1.76 18.48
C THR A 282 8.81 1.69 17.80
N GLU A 283 7.94 0.78 18.25
CA GLU A 283 6.53 0.81 17.86
C GLU A 283 5.97 2.23 18.08
N GLY A 284 5.33 2.78 17.06
CA GLY A 284 4.70 4.09 17.13
C GLY A 284 3.19 3.96 17.31
N GLY A 285 2.48 5.04 16.98
CA GLY A 285 1.02 5.10 17.14
C GLY A 285 0.26 4.83 15.84
N PRO A 286 -1.07 4.94 15.89
CA PRO A 286 -1.93 4.72 14.73
C PRO A 286 -1.60 5.66 13.57
N ALA A 287 -1.92 5.22 12.36
CA ALA A 287 -1.82 6.01 11.14
C ALA A 287 -2.55 7.36 11.23
N ALA A 288 -2.12 8.31 10.40
CA ALA A 288 -2.82 9.57 10.22
C ALA A 288 -4.21 9.34 9.59
N LEU A 289 -5.16 10.21 9.91
CA LEU A 289 -6.45 10.25 9.24
C LEU A 289 -6.29 10.76 7.79
N PRO A 290 -7.14 10.30 6.86
CA PRO A 290 -7.15 10.84 5.50
C PRO A 290 -7.39 12.35 5.46
N SER A 291 -6.65 13.08 4.63
CA SER A 291 -6.87 14.50 4.36
C SER A 291 -7.97 14.77 3.33
N ALA A 292 -8.29 13.77 2.51
CA ALA A 292 -9.28 13.86 1.44
C ALA A 292 -10.62 13.21 1.86
N PRO A 293 -11.76 13.75 1.43
CA PRO A 293 -13.06 13.15 1.69
C PRO A 293 -13.20 11.82 0.93
N SER A 294 -13.73 10.83 1.62
CA SER A 294 -14.13 9.53 1.04
C SER A 294 -15.42 9.64 0.23
N LEU A 295 -15.66 8.65 -0.64
CA LEU A 295 -16.87 8.51 -1.45
C LEU A 295 -18.16 8.68 -0.63
N TRP A 296 -18.27 8.06 0.54
CA TRP A 296 -19.46 8.19 1.39
C TRP A 296 -19.59 9.57 2.03
N GLN A 297 -18.48 10.22 2.40
CA GLN A 297 -18.54 11.60 2.89
C GLN A 297 -19.01 12.55 1.78
N ILE A 298 -18.57 12.33 0.55
CA ILE A 298 -19.05 13.07 -0.62
C ILE A 298 -20.55 12.81 -0.82
N ALA A 299 -20.97 11.54 -0.88
CA ALA A 299 -22.37 11.17 -1.08
C ALA A 299 -23.30 11.71 0.03
N ALA A 300 -22.90 11.58 1.30
CA ALA A 300 -23.63 12.16 2.43
C ALA A 300 -23.73 13.70 2.32
N GLY A 301 -22.70 14.35 1.78
CA GLY A 301 -22.72 15.79 1.49
C GLY A 301 -23.76 16.22 0.46
N PHE A 302 -24.21 15.30 -0.39
CA PHE A 302 -25.33 15.49 -1.32
C PHE A 302 -26.68 15.03 -0.75
N GLY A 303 -26.74 14.69 0.54
CA GLY A 303 -27.97 14.23 1.20
C GLY A 303 -28.34 12.79 0.88
N ILE A 304 -27.40 11.97 0.38
CA ILE A 304 -27.59 10.54 0.14
C ILE A 304 -27.42 9.81 1.47
N ASP A 305 -28.26 8.82 1.73
CA ASP A 305 -28.18 8.00 2.94
C ASP A 305 -27.03 7.00 2.82
N VAL A 306 -26.03 7.09 3.70
CA VAL A 306 -24.82 6.27 3.62
C VAL A 306 -24.51 5.51 4.91
N PHE A 307 -24.14 4.25 4.77
CA PHE A 307 -23.58 3.44 5.85
C PHE A 307 -22.25 2.83 5.42
N ALA A 308 -21.22 2.98 6.25
CA ALA A 308 -19.90 2.42 6.03
C ALA A 308 -19.52 1.50 7.21
N LEU A 309 -19.26 0.23 6.93
CA LEU A 309 -18.95 -0.83 7.89
C LEU A 309 -17.51 -1.31 7.71
N ASP A 310 -16.79 -1.47 8.82
CA ASP A 310 -15.51 -2.19 8.90
C ASP A 310 -14.36 -1.66 8.01
N PHE A 311 -14.37 -0.36 7.67
CA PHE A 311 -13.39 0.27 6.78
C PHE A 311 -12.01 0.61 7.42
N GLY A 312 -11.80 0.33 8.71
CA GLY A 312 -10.45 0.39 9.29
C GLY A 312 -9.92 1.77 9.67
N VAL A 313 -10.77 2.78 9.86
CA VAL A 313 -10.41 4.00 10.60
C VAL A 313 -11.12 3.98 11.97
N GLY A 314 -10.48 3.36 12.97
CA GLY A 314 -10.92 3.52 14.36
C GLY A 314 -12.08 2.65 14.85
N LEU A 315 -12.30 1.46 14.29
CA LEU A 315 -13.16 0.44 14.93
C LEU A 315 -12.29 -0.65 15.58
N THR A 316 -11.59 -0.27 16.64
CA THR A 316 -11.24 -1.22 17.70
C THR A 316 -12.50 -1.48 18.50
N GLU A 317 -13.36 -2.39 18.06
CA GLU A 317 -14.36 -2.98 18.95
C GLU A 317 -13.87 -4.27 19.58
N SER A 318 -14.16 -4.35 20.88
CA SER A 318 -13.56 -5.24 21.86
C SER A 318 -13.69 -6.73 21.51
N ALA A 319 -12.61 -7.46 21.74
CA ALA A 319 -12.59 -8.93 21.72
C ALA A 319 -13.67 -9.58 22.61
N GLY A 320 -14.26 -8.84 23.56
CA GLY A 320 -15.33 -9.28 24.45
C GLY A 320 -16.71 -9.43 23.79
N ALA A 321 -17.08 -8.55 22.86
CA ALA A 321 -18.33 -8.68 22.11
C ALA A 321 -18.29 -9.87 21.13
N ARG A 322 -17.10 -10.15 20.57
CA ARG A 322 -16.85 -11.29 19.67
C ARG A 322 -17.04 -12.63 20.35
N ALA A 323 -16.56 -12.81 21.58
CA ALA A 323 -16.68 -14.10 22.29
C ALA A 323 -18.14 -14.49 22.58
N ALA A 324 -19.03 -13.52 22.81
CA ALA A 324 -20.46 -13.76 23.01
C ALA A 324 -21.19 -14.08 21.69
N ALA A 325 -20.85 -13.41 20.59
CA ALA A 325 -21.38 -13.71 19.25
C ALA A 325 -20.89 -15.07 18.70
N LEU A 326 -19.66 -15.48 19.06
CA LEU A 326 -19.06 -16.77 18.69
C LEU A 326 -19.85 -17.98 19.19
N GLY A 327 -20.49 -17.88 20.37
CA GLY A 327 -21.27 -18.97 20.95
C GLY A 327 -22.57 -19.27 20.20
N SER A 328 -23.23 -18.24 19.64
CA SER A 328 -24.46 -18.39 18.86
C SER A 328 -24.23 -18.61 17.36
N ALA A 329 -23.06 -18.23 16.84
CA ALA A 329 -22.73 -18.34 15.42
C ALA A 329 -22.19 -19.74 15.03
N MET A 330 -21.80 -20.59 15.99
CA MET A 330 -21.34 -21.96 15.72
C MET A 330 -22.42 -22.87 15.10
N GLU A 331 -23.69 -22.49 15.17
CA GLU A 331 -24.83 -23.22 14.58
C GLU A 331 -25.30 -22.61 13.24
N ASP A 332 -24.62 -21.57 12.71
CA ASP A 332 -25.00 -20.98 11.43
C ASP A 332 -24.76 -21.97 10.28
N GLU A 333 -25.84 -22.37 9.61
CA GLU A 333 -25.83 -23.32 8.48
C GLU A 333 -24.89 -22.85 7.34
N ARG A 334 -24.64 -21.53 7.23
CA ARG A 334 -23.69 -21.00 6.25
C ARG A 334 -22.25 -21.44 6.51
N LEU A 335 -21.87 -21.74 7.75
CA LEU A 335 -20.54 -22.29 8.07
C LEU A 335 -20.34 -23.69 7.51
N ALA A 336 -21.42 -24.44 7.23
CA ALA A 336 -21.33 -25.74 6.55
C ALA A 336 -20.75 -25.62 5.13
N ARG A 337 -20.82 -24.44 4.49
CA ARG A 337 -20.20 -24.17 3.18
C ARG A 337 -18.67 -24.29 3.21
N LEU A 338 -18.04 -24.21 4.40
CA LEU A 338 -16.60 -24.40 4.57
C LEU A 338 -16.16 -25.88 4.51
N GLY A 339 -17.11 -26.81 4.49
CA GLY A 339 -16.88 -28.25 4.47
C GLY A 339 -16.56 -28.85 5.84
N ASP A 340 -16.20 -30.14 5.84
CA ASP A 340 -15.94 -30.89 7.08
C ASP A 340 -14.56 -30.58 7.69
N GLY A 341 -14.56 -30.29 8.99
CA GLY A 341 -13.35 -30.03 9.78
C GLY A 341 -12.48 -28.84 9.33
N PRO A 342 -13.02 -27.62 9.11
CA PRO A 342 -12.19 -26.48 8.78
C PRO A 342 -11.23 -26.13 9.94
N PRO A 343 -9.99 -25.71 9.65
CA PRO A 343 -9.08 -25.19 10.67
C PRO A 343 -9.70 -24.00 11.44
N SER A 344 -9.33 -23.83 12.71
CA SER A 344 -9.83 -22.73 13.56
C SER A 344 -9.61 -21.34 12.97
N ALA A 345 -8.56 -21.18 12.16
CA ALA A 345 -8.28 -19.94 11.42
C ALA A 345 -9.38 -19.60 10.39
N LEU A 346 -9.92 -20.60 9.68
CA LEU A 346 -11.04 -20.40 8.74
C LEU A 346 -12.30 -19.96 9.47
N TYR A 347 -12.63 -20.63 10.58
CA TYR A 347 -13.79 -20.26 11.40
C TYR A 347 -13.67 -18.84 11.92
N THR A 348 -12.52 -18.47 12.46
CA THR A 348 -12.29 -17.12 13.00
C THR A 348 -12.42 -16.05 11.91
N ALA A 349 -11.96 -16.34 10.69
CA ALA A 349 -12.16 -15.46 9.55
C ALA A 349 -13.64 -15.38 9.13
N ALA A 350 -14.30 -16.52 8.95
CA ALA A 350 -15.70 -16.58 8.52
C ALA A 350 -16.65 -15.89 9.50
N LEU A 351 -16.41 -16.02 10.79
CA LEU A 351 -17.22 -15.35 11.82
C LEU A 351 -17.14 -13.81 11.74
N ARG A 352 -15.99 -13.25 11.33
CA ARG A 352 -15.85 -11.79 11.12
C ARG A 352 -16.63 -11.33 9.88
N ASP A 353 -16.57 -12.11 8.82
CA ASP A 353 -17.33 -11.81 7.59
C ASP A 353 -18.85 -12.01 7.80
N LEU A 354 -19.27 -13.01 8.58
CA LEU A 354 -20.67 -13.21 8.99
C LEU A 354 -21.21 -12.05 9.83
N ASP A 355 -20.40 -11.57 10.78
CA ASP A 355 -20.76 -10.42 11.62
C ASP A 355 -20.94 -9.14 10.79
N THR A 356 -20.02 -8.89 9.84
CA THR A 356 -20.13 -7.80 8.86
C THR A 356 -21.38 -7.94 8.00
N GLN A 357 -21.64 -9.16 7.51
CA GLN A 357 -22.83 -9.47 6.71
C GLN A 357 -24.12 -9.31 7.51
N ALA A 358 -24.17 -9.73 8.78
CA ALA A 358 -25.35 -9.63 9.62
C ALA A 358 -25.76 -8.15 9.81
N ARG A 359 -24.79 -7.27 10.10
CA ARG A 359 -25.01 -5.81 10.16
C ARG A 359 -25.50 -5.25 8.83
N LEU A 360 -24.89 -5.67 7.72
CA LEU A 360 -25.31 -5.27 6.38
C LEU A 360 -26.79 -5.64 6.11
N MET A 361 -27.16 -6.88 6.42
CA MET A 361 -28.51 -7.40 6.22
C MET A 361 -29.54 -6.75 7.15
N GLU A 362 -29.15 -6.39 8.38
CA GLU A 362 -30.01 -5.64 9.31
C GLU A 362 -30.37 -4.27 8.74
N ILE A 363 -29.37 -3.53 8.22
CA ILE A 363 -29.60 -2.24 7.58
C ILE A 363 -30.51 -2.39 6.36
N LEU A 364 -30.21 -3.34 5.47
CA LEU A 364 -31.00 -3.62 4.27
C LEU A 364 -32.46 -3.96 4.58
N ARG A 365 -32.72 -4.75 5.64
CA ARG A 365 -34.08 -5.15 6.04
C ARG A 365 -34.84 -4.07 6.80
N SER A 366 -34.13 -3.13 7.42
CA SER A 366 -34.75 -2.05 8.21
C SER A 366 -35.38 -0.95 7.36
N ARG A 367 -35.06 -0.87 6.06
CA ARG A 367 -35.59 0.12 5.13
C ARG A 367 -36.96 -0.30 4.56
N SER A 368 -37.90 0.64 4.53
CA SER A 368 -39.26 0.46 4.01
C SER A 368 -39.31 0.72 2.52
N ARG A 369 -40.03 -0.14 1.77
CA ARG A 369 -40.18 -0.13 0.30
C ARG A 369 -40.64 1.20 -0.34
N GLU A 370 -41.14 2.17 0.44
CA GLU A 370 -41.75 3.40 -0.07
C GLU A 370 -40.77 4.58 -0.24
N ASP A 371 -39.55 4.53 0.31
CA ASP A 371 -38.57 5.65 0.29
C ASP A 371 -37.16 5.22 -0.20
N ASP A 372 -37.12 4.19 -1.05
CA ASP A 372 -35.97 3.30 -1.25
C ASP A 372 -34.97 3.76 -2.33
N SER A 373 -34.87 5.05 -2.66
CA SER A 373 -33.87 5.55 -3.62
C SER A 373 -32.79 6.37 -2.92
N GLY A 374 -31.52 6.09 -3.20
CA GLY A 374 -30.39 6.84 -2.66
C GLY A 374 -29.79 6.24 -1.39
N LEU A 375 -29.74 4.91 -1.31
CA LEU A 375 -28.99 4.19 -0.29
C LEU A 375 -27.59 3.83 -0.80
N VAL A 376 -26.55 4.21 -0.05
CA VAL A 376 -25.18 3.74 -0.28
C VAL A 376 -24.75 2.89 0.90
N LEU A 377 -24.43 1.63 0.65
CA LEU A 377 -23.90 0.71 1.64
C LEU A 377 -22.49 0.35 1.25
N PHE A 378 -21.57 0.52 2.19
CA PHE A 378 -20.18 0.15 2.02
C PHE A 378 -19.80 -0.81 3.16
N ALA A 379 -19.33 -2.00 2.83
CA ALA A 379 -18.89 -2.99 3.82
C ALA A 379 -17.60 -3.66 3.36
N VAL A 380 -16.63 -3.84 4.26
CA VAL A 380 -15.38 -4.56 3.96
C VAL A 380 -15.31 -5.86 4.74
N MET A 381 -15.21 -6.96 4.01
CA MET A 381 -14.95 -8.29 4.53
C MET A 381 -13.45 -8.57 4.50
N ASP A 382 -12.87 -8.93 5.65
CA ASP A 382 -11.43 -9.13 5.80
C ASP A 382 -11.00 -10.59 5.95
N GLY A 383 -11.96 -11.49 6.13
CA GLY A 383 -11.65 -12.88 6.43
C GLY A 383 -10.92 -13.58 5.28
N LEU A 384 -11.26 -13.27 4.03
CA LEU A 384 -10.60 -13.86 2.85
C LEU A 384 -9.10 -13.55 2.81
N ALA A 385 -8.66 -12.36 3.20
CA ALA A 385 -7.23 -12.05 3.26
C ALA A 385 -6.50 -12.88 4.31
N ALA A 386 -7.10 -13.10 5.48
CA ALA A 386 -6.51 -13.95 6.51
C ALA A 386 -6.37 -15.41 6.04
N VAL A 387 -7.34 -15.92 5.29
CA VAL A 387 -7.32 -17.28 4.75
C VAL A 387 -6.33 -17.40 3.58
N SER A 388 -6.33 -16.44 2.67
CA SER A 388 -5.40 -16.39 1.53
C SER A 388 -3.95 -16.32 1.99
N HIS A 389 -3.67 -15.59 3.07
CA HIS A 389 -2.35 -15.56 3.70
C HIS A 389 -1.81 -16.95 4.06
N LEU A 390 -2.69 -17.85 4.49
CA LEU A 390 -2.31 -19.18 4.95
C LEU A 390 -2.22 -20.20 3.80
N TYR A 391 -3.05 -20.05 2.76
CA TYR A 391 -3.32 -21.14 1.82
C TYR A 391 -3.18 -20.77 0.34
N TYR A 392 -2.95 -19.50 -0.03
CA TYR A 392 -2.85 -19.10 -1.43
C TYR A 392 -1.63 -19.70 -2.14
N ASP A 393 -0.48 -19.80 -1.46
CA ASP A 393 0.70 -20.49 -2.00
C ASP A 393 0.40 -21.95 -2.41
N SER A 394 -0.41 -22.64 -1.59
CA SER A 394 -0.82 -24.03 -1.84
C SER A 394 -1.88 -24.13 -2.93
N TYR A 395 -2.83 -23.18 -2.95
CA TYR A 395 -3.80 -23.07 -4.04
C TYR A 395 -3.11 -22.88 -5.39
N GLU A 396 -2.13 -21.97 -5.48
CA GLU A 396 -1.43 -21.71 -6.73
C GLU A 396 -0.63 -22.95 -7.18
N ALA A 397 0.05 -23.63 -6.25
CA ALA A 397 0.79 -24.86 -6.54
C ALA A 397 -0.13 -25.99 -7.06
N VAL A 398 -1.30 -26.18 -6.45
CA VAL A 398 -2.24 -27.24 -6.87
C VAL A 398 -2.91 -26.89 -8.19
N GLN A 399 -3.43 -25.67 -8.34
CA GLN A 399 -4.23 -25.27 -9.50
C GLN A 399 -3.40 -25.02 -10.75
N PHE A 400 -2.20 -24.43 -10.61
CA PHE A 400 -1.40 -24.02 -11.77
C PHE A 400 -0.16 -24.89 -12.00
N ASP A 401 0.46 -25.44 -10.94
CA ASP A 401 1.62 -26.34 -11.09
C ASP A 401 1.25 -27.83 -11.12
N GLY A 402 -0.02 -28.16 -10.82
CA GLY A 402 -0.50 -29.55 -10.77
C GLY A 402 0.02 -30.34 -9.57
N ASP A 403 0.42 -29.67 -8.48
CA ASP A 403 0.90 -30.32 -7.27
C ASP A 403 -0.16 -31.26 -6.67
N GLN A 404 0.26 -32.48 -6.32
CA GLN A 404 -0.60 -33.55 -5.79
C GLN A 404 -0.29 -33.88 -4.32
N GLU A 405 0.55 -33.09 -3.65
CA GLU A 405 0.81 -33.25 -2.21
C GLU A 405 -0.49 -33.05 -1.42
N GLN A 406 -0.98 -34.11 -0.77
CA GLN A 406 -2.29 -34.11 -0.10
C GLN A 406 -2.50 -32.92 0.84
N ALA A 407 -1.47 -32.55 1.60
CA ALA A 407 -1.54 -31.40 2.50
C ALA A 407 -1.80 -30.07 1.76
N ARG A 408 -1.26 -29.89 0.55
CA ARG A 408 -1.52 -28.69 -0.28
C ARG A 408 -2.87 -28.76 -0.96
N VAL A 409 -3.30 -29.96 -1.38
CA VAL A 409 -4.64 -30.19 -1.94
C VAL A 409 -5.72 -29.83 -0.91
N ASP A 410 -5.56 -30.26 0.34
CA ASP A 410 -6.50 -29.93 1.42
C ASP A 410 -6.53 -28.41 1.69
N GLN A 411 -5.37 -27.74 1.66
CA GLN A 411 -5.27 -26.29 1.83
C GLN A 411 -5.89 -25.50 0.67
N ALA A 412 -5.66 -25.94 -0.57
CA ALA A 412 -6.26 -25.37 -1.77
C ALA A 412 -7.79 -25.51 -1.73
N ARG A 413 -8.29 -26.66 -1.28
CA ARG A 413 -9.73 -26.91 -1.06
C ARG A 413 -10.30 -25.95 -0.03
N TRP A 414 -9.63 -25.73 1.09
CA TRP A 414 -10.08 -24.79 2.13
C TRP A 414 -10.17 -23.34 1.62
N LEU A 415 -9.19 -22.87 0.84
CA LEU A 415 -9.27 -21.56 0.21
C LEU A 415 -10.46 -21.48 -0.77
N SER A 416 -10.63 -22.50 -1.60
CA SER A 416 -11.73 -22.57 -2.57
C SER A 416 -13.10 -22.56 -1.88
N ALA A 417 -13.24 -23.29 -0.78
CA ALA A 417 -14.45 -23.28 0.05
C ALA A 417 -14.73 -21.90 0.67
N TYR A 418 -13.68 -21.18 1.07
CA TYR A 418 -13.84 -19.81 1.59
C TYR A 418 -14.30 -18.83 0.51
N TYR A 419 -13.79 -18.93 -0.72
CA TYR A 419 -14.31 -18.15 -1.85
C TYR A 419 -15.78 -18.45 -2.12
N ALA A 420 -16.19 -19.73 -2.09
CA ALA A 420 -17.60 -20.13 -2.25
C ALA A 420 -18.50 -19.62 -1.10
N PHE A 421 -17.95 -19.57 0.11
CA PHE A 421 -18.62 -18.97 1.25
C PHE A 421 -18.87 -17.46 1.03
N VAL A 422 -17.86 -16.69 0.62
CA VAL A 422 -18.00 -15.26 0.28
C VAL A 422 -18.98 -15.04 -0.88
N ASP A 423 -18.91 -15.86 -1.93
CA ASP A 423 -19.84 -15.84 -3.08
C ASP A 423 -21.31 -15.90 -2.62
N GLY A 424 -21.60 -16.81 -1.70
CA GLY A 424 -22.94 -16.94 -1.12
C GLY A 424 -23.36 -15.76 -0.25
N LEU A 425 -22.46 -15.15 0.53
CA LEU A 425 -22.78 -13.92 1.30
C LEU A 425 -23.14 -12.76 0.36
N LEU A 426 -22.38 -12.59 -0.73
CA LEU A 426 -22.65 -11.55 -1.72
C LEU A 426 -24.00 -11.77 -2.43
N ALA A 427 -24.32 -13.03 -2.76
CA ALA A 427 -25.59 -13.39 -3.35
C ALA A 427 -26.78 -12.97 -2.47
N GLU A 428 -26.72 -13.29 -1.18
CA GLU A 428 -27.78 -12.97 -0.22
C GLU A 428 -27.97 -11.46 -0.06
N ALA A 429 -26.89 -10.66 -0.04
CA ALA A 429 -26.97 -9.21 0.02
C ALA A 429 -27.58 -8.61 -1.26
N TRP A 430 -27.19 -9.14 -2.43
CA TRP A 430 -27.72 -8.69 -3.72
C TRP A 430 -29.22 -8.96 -3.86
N GLU A 431 -29.72 -10.09 -3.36
CA GLU A 431 -31.14 -10.44 -3.44
C GLU A 431 -32.03 -9.43 -2.71
N VAL A 432 -31.57 -8.95 -1.55
CA VAL A 432 -32.35 -8.03 -0.68
C VAL A 432 -32.22 -6.56 -1.09
N LEU A 433 -31.15 -6.18 -1.80
CA LEU A 433 -30.94 -4.81 -2.25
C LEU A 433 -32.10 -4.31 -3.15
N PRO A 434 -32.79 -3.20 -2.81
CA PRO A 434 -33.96 -2.74 -3.55
C PRO A 434 -33.60 -2.10 -4.90
N PRO A 435 -34.37 -2.32 -5.98
CA PRO A 435 -34.17 -1.65 -7.27
C PRO A 435 -34.62 -0.17 -7.23
N PRO A 436 -34.02 0.74 -8.02
CA PRO A 436 -32.90 0.52 -8.93
C PRO A 436 -31.59 0.31 -8.15
N ARG A 437 -30.86 -0.75 -8.50
CA ARG A 437 -29.71 -1.23 -7.73
C ARG A 437 -28.45 -1.41 -8.57
N THR A 438 -27.33 -1.10 -7.94
CA THR A 438 -25.99 -1.32 -8.45
C THR A 438 -25.15 -2.01 -7.38
N LEU A 439 -24.39 -3.02 -7.79
CA LEU A 439 -23.40 -3.72 -6.98
C LEU A 439 -22.01 -3.38 -7.50
N ALA A 440 -21.12 -3.04 -6.56
CA ALA A 440 -19.70 -2.97 -6.77
C ALA A 440 -19.00 -3.95 -5.82
N VAL A 441 -18.34 -4.96 -6.35
CA VAL A 441 -17.41 -5.79 -5.58
C VAL A 441 -16.01 -5.27 -5.85
N VAL A 442 -15.29 -4.92 -4.78
CA VAL A 442 -13.98 -4.28 -4.87
C VAL A 442 -12.97 -5.04 -4.05
N SER A 443 -11.76 -5.18 -4.57
CA SER A 443 -10.60 -5.56 -3.76
C SER A 443 -9.47 -4.61 -4.08
N ALA A 444 -8.84 -4.04 -3.06
CA ALA A 444 -7.73 -3.10 -3.22
C ALA A 444 -6.41 -3.80 -3.63
N TYR A 445 -6.31 -5.11 -3.41
CA TYR A 445 -5.15 -5.93 -3.73
C TYR A 445 -5.53 -7.41 -3.78
N GLY A 446 -4.80 -8.20 -4.56
CA GLY A 446 -4.98 -9.65 -4.63
C GLY A 446 -3.93 -10.42 -3.83
N TRP A 447 -3.73 -11.68 -4.23
CA TRP A 447 -2.67 -12.54 -3.72
C TRP A 447 -1.89 -13.18 -4.85
N ARG A 448 -0.63 -13.48 -4.57
CA ARG A 448 0.27 -14.20 -5.47
C ARG A 448 1.27 -14.99 -4.64
N ARG A 449 1.71 -16.13 -5.18
CA ARG A 449 2.69 -16.98 -4.53
C ARG A 449 4.03 -16.27 -4.31
N SER A 450 4.64 -16.59 -3.18
CA SER A 450 6.01 -16.14 -2.89
C SER A 450 7.04 -16.82 -3.80
N GLY A 451 7.89 -16.01 -4.45
CA GLY A 451 8.89 -16.50 -5.39
C GLY A 451 9.86 -17.55 -4.81
N PRO A 452 10.49 -18.37 -5.68
CA PRO A 452 11.21 -19.59 -5.30
C PRO A 452 12.36 -19.36 -4.31
N LEU A 453 13.05 -18.20 -4.39
CA LEU A 453 14.10 -17.83 -3.45
C LEU A 453 13.58 -17.68 -2.01
N ARG A 454 12.37 -17.15 -1.79
CA ARG A 454 11.77 -16.98 -0.46
C ARG A 454 11.34 -18.34 0.13
N SER A 455 10.81 -19.21 -0.70
CA SER A 455 10.48 -20.60 -0.33
C SER A 455 11.72 -21.38 0.12
N LEU A 456 12.88 -21.15 -0.50
CA LEU A 456 14.15 -21.82 -0.18
C LEU A 456 14.70 -21.45 1.20
N PHE A 457 14.40 -20.25 1.70
CA PHE A 457 14.76 -19.80 3.05
C PHE A 457 13.65 -20.01 4.10
N GLY A 458 12.59 -20.75 3.76
CA GLY A 458 11.46 -21.00 4.67
C GLY A 458 10.65 -19.74 5.02
N LEU A 459 10.76 -18.68 4.22
CA LEU A 459 10.03 -17.43 4.41
C LEU A 459 8.71 -17.50 3.63
N ARG A 460 7.60 -17.83 4.33
CA ARG A 460 6.24 -17.78 3.77
C ARG A 460 5.89 -16.38 3.26
N GLY A 461 5.01 -16.32 2.26
CA GLY A 461 4.39 -15.06 1.83
C GLY A 461 3.66 -14.40 2.96
N LYS A 462 3.96 -13.12 3.20
CA LYS A 462 3.27 -12.29 4.19
C LYS A 462 2.12 -11.56 3.52
N ALA A 463 1.05 -11.38 4.28
CA ALA A 463 -0.08 -10.57 3.87
C ALA A 463 0.36 -9.13 3.60
N PRO A 464 -0.30 -8.43 2.67
CA PRO A 464 -0.41 -6.98 2.75
C PRO A 464 -0.94 -6.64 4.16
N GLY A 465 -0.13 -6.00 5.00
CA GLY A 465 -0.44 -5.74 6.42
C GLY A 465 0.30 -6.60 7.46
N GLY A 466 1.08 -7.60 7.06
CA GLY A 466 2.09 -8.21 7.95
C GLY A 466 3.36 -7.35 8.01
N ALA A 467 4.12 -7.37 9.13
CA ALA A 467 5.39 -6.66 9.31
C ALA A 467 6.52 -7.15 8.36
N GLY A 468 6.34 -6.94 7.06
CA GLY A 468 7.23 -7.37 5.99
C GLY A 468 6.53 -7.23 4.64
N VAL A 469 6.81 -6.14 3.93
CA VAL A 469 6.14 -5.79 2.67
C VAL A 469 6.63 -6.69 1.52
N SER A 470 5.71 -7.15 0.69
CA SER A 470 5.98 -7.85 -0.57
C SER A 470 6.11 -6.84 -1.71
N GLN A 471 7.24 -6.87 -2.44
CA GLN A 471 7.35 -6.21 -3.74
C GLN A 471 6.44 -6.90 -4.77
N ASN A 472 5.84 -6.13 -5.68
CA ASN A 472 4.87 -6.55 -6.69
C ASN A 472 3.52 -6.91 -6.06
N THR A 473 2.92 -5.92 -5.42
CA THR A 473 1.54 -5.98 -4.92
C THR A 473 0.61 -6.56 -5.99
N PRO A 474 -0.03 -7.72 -5.74
CA PRO A 474 -0.92 -8.31 -6.74
C PRO A 474 -2.15 -7.45 -6.97
N ASP A 475 -2.61 -7.42 -8.22
CA ASP A 475 -3.80 -6.68 -8.60
C ASP A 475 -5.02 -7.13 -7.80
N GLY A 476 -5.81 -6.16 -7.38
CA GLY A 476 -7.14 -6.41 -6.84
C GLY A 476 -8.16 -6.62 -7.95
N LEU A 477 -9.42 -6.27 -7.68
CA LEU A 477 -10.48 -6.38 -8.67
C LEU A 477 -11.52 -5.28 -8.51
N LEU A 478 -12.19 -4.98 -9.61
CA LEU A 478 -13.48 -4.30 -9.62
C LEU A 478 -14.45 -5.14 -10.42
N LEU A 479 -15.65 -5.32 -9.86
CA LEU A 479 -16.78 -5.91 -10.55
C LEU A 479 -17.98 -5.01 -10.33
N LEU A 480 -18.60 -4.56 -11.42
CA LEU A 480 -19.80 -3.73 -11.44
C LEU A 480 -20.96 -4.50 -12.07
N ARG A 481 -22.14 -4.47 -11.43
CA ARG A 481 -23.39 -5.02 -11.96
C ARG A 481 -24.55 -4.11 -11.60
N GLY A 482 -25.40 -3.78 -12.55
CA GLY A 482 -26.55 -2.90 -12.31
C GLY A 482 -27.07 -2.24 -13.56
N GLN A 483 -28.06 -1.36 -13.40
CA GLN A 483 -28.68 -0.67 -14.53
C GLN A 483 -27.67 0.28 -15.22
N GLY A 484 -27.55 0.16 -16.55
CA GLY A 484 -26.70 1.03 -17.36
C GLY A 484 -25.20 0.66 -17.35
N ILE A 485 -24.85 -0.50 -16.77
CA ILE A 485 -23.52 -1.11 -16.81
C ILE A 485 -23.48 -2.11 -17.97
N ASN A 486 -22.38 -2.15 -18.73
CA ASN A 486 -22.22 -3.13 -19.80
C ASN A 486 -22.18 -4.56 -19.23
N GLU A 487 -22.84 -5.48 -19.93
CA GLU A 487 -22.85 -6.90 -19.61
C GLU A 487 -21.68 -7.64 -20.29
N ASP A 488 -21.17 -8.67 -19.62
CA ASP A 488 -20.10 -9.58 -20.09
C ASP A 488 -18.83 -8.87 -20.59
N LEU A 489 -18.41 -7.80 -19.90
CA LEU A 489 -17.30 -6.96 -20.34
C LEU A 489 -16.07 -7.08 -19.42
N LEU A 490 -14.95 -7.52 -19.99
CA LEU A 490 -13.64 -7.49 -19.35
C LEU A 490 -12.97 -6.11 -19.48
N LEU A 491 -12.78 -5.44 -18.36
CA LEU A 491 -12.05 -4.17 -18.22
C LEU A 491 -10.54 -4.45 -18.15
N THR A 492 -9.76 -3.79 -19.00
CA THR A 492 -8.30 -4.02 -19.15
C THR A 492 -7.42 -2.88 -18.65
N ARG A 493 -7.98 -1.70 -18.40
CA ARG A 493 -7.25 -0.50 -17.94
C ARG A 493 -7.95 0.13 -16.75
N LEU A 494 -7.70 -0.44 -15.58
CA LEU A 494 -8.35 -0.12 -14.32
C LEU A 494 -7.28 -0.10 -13.22
N GLY A 495 -7.14 1.02 -12.52
CA GLY A 495 -6.40 1.09 -11.25
C GLY A 495 -7.35 1.22 -10.06
N ILE A 496 -6.85 0.92 -8.86
CA ILE A 496 -7.67 1.05 -7.64
C ILE A 496 -8.16 2.48 -7.37
N GLN A 497 -7.42 3.49 -7.83
CA GLN A 497 -7.80 4.90 -7.74
C GLN A 497 -9.01 5.26 -8.62
N ASP A 498 -9.32 4.45 -9.64
CA ASP A 498 -10.43 4.68 -10.56
C ASP A 498 -11.79 4.26 -9.96
N VAL A 499 -11.79 3.55 -8.84
CA VAL A 499 -13.01 3.03 -8.20
C VAL A 499 -13.89 4.18 -7.70
N ALA A 500 -13.40 5.05 -6.80
CA ALA A 500 -14.17 6.18 -6.28
C ALA A 500 -14.81 7.08 -7.37
N PRO A 501 -14.08 7.59 -8.37
CA PRO A 501 -14.69 8.43 -9.41
C PRO A 501 -15.73 7.67 -10.25
N THR A 502 -15.52 6.37 -10.49
CA THR A 502 -16.49 5.52 -11.19
C THR A 502 -17.78 5.33 -10.39
N LEU A 503 -17.67 5.13 -9.07
CA LEU A 503 -18.82 4.99 -8.18
C LEU A 503 -19.54 6.32 -7.93
N LEU A 504 -18.83 7.45 -7.87
CA LEU A 504 -19.44 8.78 -7.87
C LEU A 504 -20.30 8.97 -9.11
N TYR A 505 -19.75 8.65 -10.29
CA TYR A 505 -20.51 8.72 -11.53
C TYR A 505 -21.72 7.78 -11.51
N ALA A 506 -21.58 6.54 -11.00
CA ALA A 506 -22.70 5.61 -10.84
C ALA A 506 -23.84 6.22 -9.99
N LEU A 507 -23.49 6.99 -8.95
CA LEU A 507 -24.41 7.71 -8.05
C LEU A 507 -24.97 9.02 -8.61
N ASN A 508 -24.80 9.34 -9.89
CA ASN A 508 -25.15 10.65 -10.46
C ASN A 508 -24.38 11.84 -9.83
N LEU A 509 -23.24 11.59 -9.18
CA LEU A 509 -22.42 12.65 -8.57
C LEU A 509 -21.29 13.09 -9.50
N PRO A 510 -20.89 14.38 -9.45
CA PRO A 510 -19.77 14.84 -10.26
C PRO A 510 -18.44 14.23 -9.78
N THR A 511 -17.46 14.18 -10.68
CA THR A 511 -16.10 13.77 -10.34
C THR A 511 -15.23 15.01 -10.14
N ALA A 512 -14.40 15.03 -9.10
CA ALA A 512 -13.51 16.15 -8.87
C ALA A 512 -12.25 16.08 -9.75
N LEU A 513 -11.76 17.23 -10.21
CA LEU A 513 -10.55 17.33 -11.05
C LEU A 513 -9.24 17.07 -10.28
N ASP A 514 -9.30 17.09 -8.96
CA ASP A 514 -8.16 16.83 -8.07
C ASP A 514 -8.08 15.36 -7.60
N ILE A 515 -9.04 14.51 -8.00
CA ILE A 515 -8.99 13.04 -7.90
C ILE A 515 -7.99 12.54 -8.94
N ASP A 516 -7.11 11.61 -8.55
CA ASP A 516 -6.07 11.07 -9.44
C ASP A 516 -6.64 10.03 -10.41
N GLY A 517 -7.64 9.27 -9.98
CA GLY A 517 -8.33 8.29 -10.82
C GLY A 517 -9.31 8.88 -11.84
N ARG A 518 -9.66 8.07 -12.83
CA ARG A 518 -10.63 8.41 -13.87
C ARG A 518 -11.94 7.64 -13.71
N VAL A 519 -13.01 8.17 -14.29
CA VAL A 519 -14.24 7.40 -14.49
C VAL A 519 -13.97 6.33 -15.55
N ILE A 520 -14.27 5.07 -15.24
CA ILE A 520 -14.17 3.95 -16.18
C ILE A 520 -15.41 3.96 -17.07
N THR A 521 -15.40 4.83 -18.07
CA THR A 521 -16.50 4.98 -19.03
C THR A 521 -16.84 3.68 -19.74
N GLU A 522 -15.85 2.82 -19.94
CA GLU A 522 -15.97 1.53 -20.59
C GLU A 522 -16.92 0.59 -19.85
N ALA A 523 -17.09 0.76 -18.53
CA ALA A 523 -18.02 -0.05 -17.75
C ALA A 523 -19.49 0.30 -17.98
N PHE A 524 -19.80 1.44 -18.62
CA PHE A 524 -21.18 1.91 -18.80
C PHE A 524 -21.65 1.76 -20.24
N GLU A 525 -22.94 1.50 -20.40
CA GLU A 525 -23.57 1.47 -21.72
C GLU A 525 -23.42 2.84 -22.43
N PRO A 526 -23.23 2.86 -23.75
CA PRO A 526 -23.20 4.11 -24.53
C PRO A 526 -24.48 4.94 -24.36
N SER A 527 -25.62 4.29 -24.17
CA SER A 527 -26.93 4.91 -23.89
C SER A 527 -26.91 5.69 -22.56
N THR A 528 -26.30 5.11 -21.52
CA THR A 528 -26.12 5.72 -20.19
C THR A 528 -25.20 6.93 -20.27
N LEU A 529 -24.04 6.79 -20.92
CA LEU A 529 -23.08 7.89 -21.09
C LEU A 529 -23.66 9.06 -21.91
N ALA A 530 -24.48 8.76 -22.91
CA ALA A 530 -25.14 9.78 -23.73
C ALA A 530 -26.22 10.55 -22.95
N ARG A 531 -26.96 9.86 -22.07
CA ARG A 531 -27.98 10.48 -21.21
C ARG A 531 -27.38 11.24 -20.03
N ARG A 532 -26.28 10.73 -19.46
CA ARG A 532 -25.63 11.26 -18.26
C ARG A 532 -24.15 11.55 -18.58
N PRO A 533 -23.83 12.69 -19.20
CA PRO A 533 -22.43 13.06 -19.41
C PRO A 533 -21.72 13.26 -18.06
N ILE A 534 -20.42 12.97 -18.02
CA ILE A 534 -19.63 13.13 -16.79
C ILE A 534 -19.57 14.62 -16.40
N ALA A 535 -20.07 14.93 -15.21
CA ALA A 535 -19.97 16.25 -14.62
C ALA A 535 -18.67 16.37 -13.81
N PHE A 536 -18.02 17.54 -13.84
CA PHE A 536 -16.79 17.79 -13.11
C PHE A 536 -16.90 18.96 -12.12
N VAL A 537 -16.24 18.83 -10.97
CA VAL A 537 -16.08 19.87 -9.95
C VAL A 537 -14.59 20.10 -9.65
N PRO A 538 -14.17 21.26 -9.10
CA PRO A 538 -12.77 21.52 -8.72
C PRO A 538 -12.17 20.45 -7.83
N SER A 539 -12.84 20.28 -6.71
CA SER A 539 -12.34 19.62 -5.53
C SER A 539 -13.50 19.56 -4.57
N TYR A 540 -13.61 18.43 -3.89
CA TYR A 540 -14.51 18.29 -2.75
C TYR A 540 -13.91 18.85 -1.45
N GLU A 541 -12.63 19.27 -1.46
CA GLU A 541 -11.92 19.80 -0.29
C GLU A 541 -12.14 21.30 -0.07
N THR A 542 -12.28 22.08 -1.16
CA THR A 542 -12.52 23.53 -1.11
C THR A 542 -13.99 23.91 -1.27
N ALA A 543 -14.85 22.98 -1.70
CA ALA A 543 -16.30 23.14 -1.73
C ALA A 543 -16.87 22.99 -0.31
N ALA A 544 -16.48 23.90 0.59
CA ALA A 544 -17.00 23.99 1.94
C ALA A 544 -18.51 24.29 1.90
N GLY A 545 -19.29 23.22 2.04
CA GLY A 545 -20.71 23.23 2.34
C GLY A 545 -21.21 21.96 3.04
N ALA A 546 -20.44 20.86 3.04
CA ALA A 546 -20.94 19.53 3.46
C ALA A 546 -20.38 18.99 4.80
N ALA A 547 -19.92 19.85 5.71
CA ALA A 547 -19.42 19.41 7.03
C ALA A 547 -20.07 20.11 8.23
N GLN A 548 -21.28 20.66 8.07
CA GLN A 548 -22.14 21.08 9.19
C GLN A 548 -23.61 20.72 8.91
N GLY A 549 -23.89 19.43 8.77
CA GLY A 549 -25.24 18.87 8.89
C GLY A 549 -25.47 18.34 10.32
N PRO A 550 -26.65 18.56 10.93
CA PRO A 550 -26.89 18.22 12.34
C PRO A 550 -27.05 16.71 12.49
N GLY A 551 -26.10 16.04 13.15
CA GLY A 551 -26.27 14.62 13.46
C GLY A 551 -25.03 13.77 13.71
N TRP A 552 -23.82 14.35 13.84
CA TRP A 552 -22.73 13.59 14.45
C TRP A 552 -22.97 13.52 15.96
N ARG A 553 -23.76 12.55 16.42
CA ARG A 553 -23.80 12.16 17.83
C ARG A 553 -22.52 11.40 18.14
N ASP A 554 -21.62 12.10 18.80
CA ASP A 554 -20.50 11.57 19.54
C ASP A 554 -20.99 10.44 20.48
N GLN A 555 -20.86 9.18 20.09
CA GLN A 555 -20.98 8.02 20.99
C GLN A 555 -19.63 7.71 21.66
N ARG A 556 -18.80 8.73 21.92
CA ARG A 556 -17.54 8.63 22.68
C ARG A 556 -17.72 8.50 24.20
N GLN A 557 -18.92 8.15 24.68
CA GLN A 557 -19.12 7.79 26.08
C GLN A 557 -20.07 6.59 26.19
N ARG A 558 -19.50 5.39 26.10
CA ARG A 558 -19.73 4.27 27.03
C ARG A 558 -18.69 3.19 26.85
#